data_AF-A0A2G1YWH0-F1
#
_entry.id   AF-A0A2G1YWH0-F1
#
_cell.length_a   1.000
_cell.length_b   1.000
_cell.length_c   1.000
_cell.angle_alpha   90.00
_cell.angle_beta   90.00
_cell.angle_gamma   90.00
#
_symmetry.space_group_name_H-M   'P 1'
#
loop_
_entity.id
_entity.type
_entity.pdbx_description
1 polymer ?
#
loop_
_entity_poly.entity_id
_entity_poly.type
_entity_poly.pdbx_seq_one_letter_code
_entity_poly.pdbx_strand_id
1 'polypeptide(L)'
;MTRHLITSALPYINGVKHLGNLIGSMLPSDLHARYLRARGEEVLFICATDEHGTPAELAARAAGMEVAQFCAEQHKVQADLGAAFDLSFDYFGRSSSPQNKELTQHFGQKLLENGFIEERVTRQIYSVDDARFLPDRYVEGICPHCAYDKARGDQCENCT
;
A
#
# COMPACT_ATOMS: atom_id res chain seq x y z
N MET A 1 -8.76 14.04 29.65
CA MET A 1 -7.58 13.82 28.80
C MET A 1 -7.99 12.74 27.82
N THR A 2 -8.13 13.09 26.55
CA THR A 2 -8.62 12.20 25.49
C THR A 2 -7.43 11.58 24.80
N ARG A 3 -7.53 10.30 24.44
CA ARG A 3 -6.47 9.57 23.74
C ARG A 3 -6.79 9.55 22.25
N HIS A 4 -5.86 10.02 21.42
CA HIS A 4 -6.03 10.13 19.99
C HIS A 4 -5.09 9.16 19.26
N LEU A 5 -5.65 8.23 18.50
CA LEU A 5 -4.92 7.46 17.49
C LEU A 5 -5.11 8.18 16.15
N ILE A 6 -4.00 8.62 15.57
CA ILE A 6 -3.97 9.30 14.27
C ILE A 6 -3.20 8.40 13.31
N THR A 7 -3.75 8.21 12.12
CA THR A 7 -3.11 7.44 11.04
C THR A 7 -3.11 8.25 9.75
N SER A 8 -1.99 8.25 9.04
CA SER A 8 -1.98 8.63 7.62
C SER A 8 -2.27 7.40 6.77
N ALA A 9 -2.83 7.59 5.56
CA ALA A 9 -2.82 6.57 4.53
C ALA A 9 -1.39 6.05 4.32
N LEU A 10 -1.26 4.74 4.16
CA LEU A 10 0.03 4.06 3.99
C LEU A 10 0.55 4.35 2.58
N PRO A 11 1.71 5.03 2.41
CA PRO A 11 2.30 5.19 1.09
C PRO A 11 2.74 3.83 0.52
N TYR A 12 2.28 3.54 -0.69
CA TYR A 12 2.67 2.33 -1.41
C TYR A 12 4.17 2.31 -1.74
N ILE A 13 4.83 1.16 -1.67
CA ILE A 13 6.29 1.04 -1.68
C ILE A 13 6.95 1.19 -3.06
N ASN A 14 6.16 1.10 -4.13
CA ASN A 14 6.59 0.99 -5.53
C ASN A 14 7.35 2.21 -6.12
N GLY A 15 7.72 3.20 -5.31
CA GLY A 15 8.49 4.36 -5.75
C GLY A 15 8.48 5.50 -4.74
N VAL A 16 9.24 6.56 -5.05
CA VAL A 16 9.34 7.76 -4.21
C VAL A 16 8.04 8.57 -4.29
N LYS A 17 7.56 9.06 -3.13
CA LYS A 17 6.33 9.85 -3.06
C LYS A 17 6.57 11.30 -3.49
N HIS A 18 5.59 11.88 -4.16
CA HIS A 18 5.61 13.29 -4.59
C HIS A 18 4.86 14.19 -3.60
N LEU A 19 4.95 15.52 -3.77
CA LEU A 19 4.31 16.50 -2.88
C LEU A 19 2.79 16.31 -2.75
N GLY A 20 2.12 15.82 -3.80
CA GLY A 20 0.70 15.44 -3.73
C GLY A 20 0.39 14.38 -2.66
N ASN A 21 1.26 13.38 -2.46
CA ASN A 21 1.07 12.38 -1.41
C ASN A 21 1.28 13.00 -0.02
N LEU A 22 2.24 13.92 0.09
CA LEU A 22 2.54 14.63 1.33
C LEU A 22 1.34 15.48 1.77
N ILE A 23 0.85 16.37 0.91
CA ILE A 23 -0.27 17.26 1.23
C ILE A 23 -1.61 16.52 1.34
N GLY A 24 -1.75 15.38 0.63
CA GLY A 24 -3.01 14.64 0.60
C GLY A 24 -3.29 13.80 1.85
N SER A 25 -2.28 13.48 2.67
CA SER A 25 -2.47 12.61 3.84
C SER A 25 -1.50 12.88 4.98
N MET A 26 -0.19 12.81 4.71
CA MET A 26 0.84 12.81 5.77
C MET A 26 0.93 14.16 6.48
N LEU A 27 0.98 15.27 5.73
CA LEU A 27 1.18 16.61 6.28
C LEU A 27 -0.06 17.13 7.06
N PRO A 28 -1.31 16.99 6.58
CA PRO A 28 -2.47 17.35 7.39
C PRO A 28 -2.59 16.53 8.68
N SER A 29 -2.25 15.23 8.63
CA SER A 29 -2.25 14.37 9.81
C SER A 29 -1.20 14.81 10.84
N ASP A 30 -0.01 15.17 10.37
CA ASP A 30 1.06 15.70 11.21
C ASP A 30 0.68 17.02 11.89
N LEU A 31 0.12 17.96 11.12
CA LEU A 31 -0.36 19.23 11.65
C LEU A 31 -1.39 19.01 12.78
N HIS A 32 -2.33 18.09 12.57
CA HIS A 32 -3.35 17.78 13.56
C HIS A 32 -2.76 17.10 14.81
N ALA A 33 -1.83 16.17 14.63
CA ALA A 33 -1.12 15.51 15.73
C ALA A 33 -0.37 16.54 16.59
N ARG A 34 0.36 17.46 15.97
CA ARG A 34 1.09 18.54 16.66
C ARG A 34 0.13 19.49 17.38
N TYR A 35 -0.99 19.86 16.76
CA TYR A 35 -2.02 20.68 17.39
C TYR A 35 -2.58 20.03 18.66
N LEU A 36 -2.94 18.75 18.61
CA LEU A 36 -3.47 18.02 19.76
C LEU A 36 -2.43 17.86 20.88
N ARG A 37 -1.17 17.54 20.54
CA ARG A 37 -0.07 17.49 21.52
C ARG A 37 0.14 18.86 22.19
N ALA A 38 0.11 19.95 21.43
CA ALA A 38 0.23 21.31 21.97
C ALA A 38 -0.94 21.73 22.88
N ARG A 39 -2.11 21.09 22.69
CA ARG A 39 -3.30 21.23 23.55
C ARG A 39 -3.22 20.38 24.84
N GLY A 40 -2.18 19.57 25.00
CA GLY A 40 -2.00 18.69 26.15
C GLY A 40 -2.75 17.36 26.06
N GLU A 41 -3.21 16.96 24.87
CA GLU A 41 -3.84 15.66 24.65
C GLU A 41 -2.81 14.55 24.44
N GLU A 42 -3.19 13.30 24.73
CA GLU A 42 -2.36 12.12 24.48
C GLU A 42 -2.56 11.68 23.02
N VAL A 43 -1.48 11.64 22.24
CA VAL A 43 -1.52 11.34 20.80
C VAL A 43 -0.56 10.21 20.46
N LEU A 44 -1.05 9.23 19.72
CA LEU A 44 -0.27 8.23 19.00
C LEU A 44 -0.50 8.44 17.49
N PHE A 45 0.48 8.99 16.79
CA PHE A 45 0.46 9.23 15.36
C PHE A 45 1.37 8.21 14.65
N ILE A 46 0.77 7.30 13.88
CA ILE A 46 1.50 6.22 13.22
C ILE A 46 1.24 6.18 11.72
N CYS A 47 2.19 5.64 10.99
CA CYS A 47 2.05 5.30 9.58
C CYS A 47 2.96 4.10 9.27
N ALA A 48 2.95 3.63 8.03
CA ALA A 48 3.78 2.53 7.57
C ALA A 48 3.88 2.58 6.04
N THR A 49 4.88 1.90 5.49
CA THR A 49 4.88 1.57 4.06
C THR A 49 3.94 0.41 3.77
N ASP A 50 3.18 0.53 2.67
CA ASP A 50 2.42 -0.59 2.13
C ASP A 50 3.23 -1.35 1.06
N GLU A 51 3.55 -2.59 1.35
CA GLU A 51 4.59 -3.37 0.67
C GLU A 51 4.06 -4.58 -0.12
N HIS A 52 2.75 -4.83 -0.10
CA HIS A 52 2.16 -6.02 -0.73
C HIS A 52 1.48 -5.70 -2.05
N GLY A 53 1.52 -6.64 -3.00
CA GLY A 53 0.75 -6.61 -4.24
C GLY A 53 1.59 -6.44 -5.50
N THR A 54 0.92 -6.57 -6.65
CA THR A 54 1.54 -6.57 -7.99
C THR A 54 2.44 -5.38 -8.29
N PRO A 55 2.09 -4.12 -7.92
CA PRO A 55 2.99 -3.00 -8.21
C PRO A 55 4.34 -3.08 -7.45
N ALA A 56 4.40 -3.72 -6.29
CA ALA A 56 5.67 -3.97 -5.59
C ALA A 56 6.51 -5.04 -6.33
N GLU A 57 5.88 -6.13 -6.80
CA GLU A 57 6.53 -7.15 -7.63
C GLU A 57 7.11 -6.55 -8.93
N LEU A 58 6.31 -5.73 -9.62
CA LEU A 58 6.72 -5.08 -10.87
C LEU A 58 7.88 -4.11 -10.66
N ALA A 59 7.83 -3.29 -9.60
CA ALA A 59 8.89 -2.34 -9.29
C ALA A 59 10.20 -3.04 -8.91
N ALA A 60 10.12 -4.11 -8.10
CA ALA A 60 11.28 -4.92 -7.75
C ALA A 60 11.90 -5.60 -8.99
N ARG A 61 11.06 -6.17 -9.87
CA ARG A 61 11.51 -6.75 -11.15
C ARG A 61 12.19 -5.73 -12.04
N ALA A 62 11.62 -4.52 -12.16
CA ALA A 62 12.21 -3.43 -12.93
C ALA A 62 13.56 -2.95 -12.36
N ALA A 63 13.72 -3.03 -11.04
CA ALA A 63 14.98 -2.74 -10.35
C ALA A 63 15.98 -3.93 -10.38
N GLY A 64 15.59 -5.11 -10.87
CA GLY A 64 16.41 -6.32 -10.85
C GLY A 64 16.67 -6.85 -9.43
N MET A 65 15.72 -6.65 -8.51
CA MET A 65 15.86 -6.97 -7.09
C MET A 65 14.80 -7.97 -6.62
N GLU A 66 15.12 -8.70 -5.57
CA GLU A 66 14.13 -9.45 -4.81
C GLU A 66 13.13 -8.50 -4.13
N VAL A 67 11.84 -8.87 -4.11
CA VAL A 67 10.75 -8.01 -3.59
C VAL A 67 11.01 -7.57 -2.16
N ALA A 68 11.43 -8.50 -1.30
CA ALA A 68 11.70 -8.19 0.11
C ALA A 68 12.85 -7.18 0.29
N GLN A 69 13.89 -7.29 -0.54
CA GLN A 69 15.01 -6.35 -0.53
C GLN A 69 14.58 -4.98 -1.04
N PHE A 70 13.89 -4.94 -2.18
CA PHE A 70 13.35 -3.71 -2.74
C PHE A 70 12.48 -2.96 -1.72
N CYS A 71 11.56 -3.67 -1.06
CA CYS A 71 10.67 -3.07 -0.07
C CYS A 71 11.44 -2.53 1.14
N ALA A 72 12.46 -3.26 1.62
CA ALA A 72 13.29 -2.81 2.74
C ALA A 72 14.07 -1.53 2.41
N GLU A 73 14.66 -1.46 1.21
CA GLU A 73 15.40 -0.27 0.76
C GLU A 73 14.48 0.93 0.55
N GLN A 74 13.34 0.74 -0.12
CA GLN A 74 12.37 1.81 -0.34
C GLN A 74 11.71 2.28 0.97
N HIS A 75 11.50 1.39 1.94
CA HIS A 75 11.00 1.77 3.26
C HIS A 75 11.97 2.71 3.95
N LYS A 76 13.27 2.40 3.90
CA LYS A 76 14.30 3.29 4.44
C LYS A 76 14.28 4.66 3.76
N VAL A 77 14.21 4.70 2.43
CA VAL A 77 14.13 5.96 1.67
C VAL A 77 12.92 6.80 2.10
N GLN A 78 11.74 6.18 2.24
CA GLN A 78 10.54 6.90 2.67
C GLN A 78 10.60 7.36 4.13
N ALA A 79 11.17 6.55 5.02
CA ALA A 79 11.38 6.94 6.42
C ALA A 79 12.35 8.14 6.53
N ASP A 80 13.47 8.09 5.79
CA ASP A 80 14.47 9.16 5.76
C ASP A 80 13.88 10.46 5.19
N LEU A 81 13.05 10.38 4.13
CA LEU A 81 12.32 11.52 3.58
C LEU A 81 11.29 12.08 4.57
N GLY A 82 10.53 11.21 5.24
CA GLY A 82 9.57 11.63 6.26
C GLY A 82 10.24 12.39 7.41
N ALA A 83 11.40 11.91 7.87
CA ALA A 83 12.23 12.62 8.85
C ALA A 83 12.76 13.96 8.32
N ALA A 84 13.19 14.02 7.06
CA ALA A 84 13.67 15.26 6.44
C ALA A 84 12.57 16.32 6.28
N PHE A 85 11.30 15.90 6.13
CA PHE A 85 10.12 16.78 6.16
C PHE A 85 9.63 17.10 7.58
N ASP A 86 10.34 16.64 8.62
CA ASP A 86 9.95 16.77 10.02
C ASP A 86 8.55 16.21 10.31
N LEU A 87 8.19 15.06 9.71
CA LEU A 87 6.96 14.37 10.07
C LEU A 87 7.10 13.70 11.44
N SER A 88 6.20 14.04 12.36
CA SER A 88 6.25 13.65 13.78
C SER A 88 5.55 12.32 14.09
N PHE A 89 5.77 11.31 13.24
CA PHE A 89 5.31 9.95 13.50
C PHE A 89 5.95 9.41 14.79
N ASP A 90 5.13 8.88 15.69
CA ASP A 90 5.61 8.13 16.86
C ASP A 90 6.14 6.75 16.45
N TYR A 91 5.59 6.19 15.37
CA TYR A 91 6.05 4.95 14.77
C TYR A 91 5.78 4.94 13.26
N PHE A 92 6.81 4.59 12.48
CA PHE A 92 6.72 4.38 11.03
C PHE A 92 7.05 2.93 10.70
N GLY A 93 6.02 2.10 10.51
CA GLY A 93 6.13 0.65 10.36
C GLY A 93 6.15 0.15 8.93
N ARG A 94 5.86 -1.14 8.77
CA ARG A 94 5.83 -1.86 7.48
C ARG A 94 4.66 -2.86 7.46
N SER A 95 3.89 -2.90 6.38
CA SER A 95 2.81 -3.89 6.23
C SER A 95 3.33 -5.33 6.04
N SER A 96 4.61 -5.52 5.73
CA SER A 96 5.31 -6.81 5.65
C SER A 96 5.81 -7.35 7.01
N SER A 97 5.56 -6.64 8.12
CA SER A 97 6.00 -7.07 9.45
C SER A 97 5.37 -8.40 9.90
N PRO A 98 6.07 -9.21 10.71
CA PRO A 98 5.52 -10.45 11.28
C PRO A 98 4.21 -10.24 12.05
N GLN A 99 4.11 -9.13 12.79
CA GLN A 99 2.92 -8.77 13.58
C GLN A 99 1.71 -8.49 12.69
N ASN A 100 1.91 -7.76 11.58
CA ASN A 100 0.80 -7.51 10.65
C ASN A 100 0.36 -8.80 9.95
N LYS A 101 1.30 -9.71 9.64
CA LYS A 101 0.98 -11.03 9.10
C LYS A 101 0.12 -11.83 10.07
N GLU A 102 0.51 -11.90 11.34
CA GLU A 102 -0.24 -12.60 12.39
C GLU A 102 -1.66 -12.04 12.56
N LEU A 103 -1.78 -10.71 12.68
CA LEU A 103 -3.08 -10.05 12.81
C LEU A 103 -3.97 -10.23 11.58
N THR A 104 -3.41 -10.14 10.37
CA THR A 104 -4.16 -10.33 9.12
C THR A 104 -4.72 -11.75 9.04
N GLN A 105 -3.91 -12.76 9.37
CA GLN A 105 -4.35 -14.16 9.40
C GLN A 105 -5.41 -14.38 10.48
N HIS A 106 -5.25 -13.76 11.65
CA HIS A 106 -6.26 -13.80 12.71
C HIS A 106 -7.61 -13.23 12.26
N PHE A 107 -7.60 -12.05 11.62
CA PHE A 107 -8.84 -11.44 11.11
C PHE A 107 -9.48 -12.29 10.01
N GLY A 108 -8.71 -12.79 9.05
CA GLY A 108 -9.20 -13.68 8.00
C GLY A 108 -9.86 -14.94 8.58
N GLN A 109 -9.22 -15.57 9.56
CA GLN A 109 -9.75 -16.74 10.25
C GLN A 109 -11.06 -16.41 11.00
N LYS A 110 -11.14 -15.27 11.68
CA LYS A 110 -12.38 -14.85 12.35
C LYS A 110 -13.51 -14.56 11.39
N LEU A 111 -13.24 -13.93 10.25
CA LEU A 111 -14.24 -13.71 9.23
C LEU A 111 -14.74 -15.04 8.63
N LEU A 112 -13.85 -16.01 8.41
CA LEU A 112 -14.22 -17.34 7.95
C LEU A 112 -15.07 -18.11 8.97
N GLU A 113 -14.64 -18.16 10.23
CA GLU A 113 -15.35 -18.85 11.33
C GLU A 113 -16.76 -18.30 11.57
N ASN A 114 -16.97 -17.00 11.32
CA ASN A 114 -18.27 -16.36 11.47
C ASN A 114 -19.13 -16.38 10.20
N GLY A 115 -18.70 -17.10 9.15
CA GLY A 115 -19.46 -17.23 7.91
C GLY A 115 -19.50 -15.98 7.03
N PHE A 116 -18.55 -15.05 7.22
CA PHE A 116 -18.41 -13.83 6.41
C PHE A 116 -17.51 -14.01 5.18
N ILE A 117 -16.92 -15.18 4.99
CA ILE A 117 -16.12 -15.53 3.81
C ILE A 117 -16.78 -16.74 3.14
N GLU A 118 -17.00 -16.64 1.84
CA GLU A 118 -17.41 -17.75 0.99
C GLU A 118 -16.34 -18.06 -0.04
N GLU A 119 -16.16 -19.35 -0.35
CA GLU A 119 -15.28 -19.78 -1.44
C GLU A 119 -16.07 -19.82 -2.76
N ARG A 120 -15.49 -19.25 -3.82
CA ARG A 120 -16.08 -19.24 -5.15
C ARG A 120 -15.05 -19.59 -6.21
N VAL A 121 -15.49 -20.35 -7.21
CA VAL A 121 -14.68 -20.64 -8.39
C VAL A 121 -14.96 -19.58 -9.45
N THR A 122 -13.90 -18.92 -9.92
CA THR A 122 -13.97 -17.91 -10.98
C THR A 122 -13.03 -18.27 -12.12
N ARG A 123 -13.33 -17.74 -13.32
CA ARG A 123 -12.41 -17.85 -14.46
C ARG A 123 -11.41 -16.71 -14.38
N GLN A 124 -10.13 -17.03 -14.45
CA GLN A 124 -9.03 -16.08 -14.41
C GLN A 124 -8.07 -16.33 -15.58
N ILE A 125 -7.33 -15.29 -15.96
CA ILE A 125 -6.32 -15.38 -17.01
C ILE A 125 -5.07 -16.07 -16.44
N TYR A 126 -4.51 -17.02 -17.18
CA TYR A 126 -3.35 -17.80 -16.79
C TYR A 126 -2.27 -17.71 -17.87
N SER A 127 -1.05 -17.35 -17.48
CA SER A 127 0.12 -17.40 -18.36
C SER A 127 0.74 -18.80 -18.31
N VAL A 128 0.78 -19.47 -19.46
CA VAL A 128 1.43 -20.79 -19.59
C VAL A 128 2.94 -20.65 -19.45
N ASP A 129 3.53 -19.59 -20.00
CA ASP A 129 4.97 -19.35 -20.00
C ASP A 129 5.50 -18.98 -18.61
N ASP A 130 4.74 -18.16 -17.86
CA ASP A 130 5.12 -17.76 -16.50
C ASP A 130 4.58 -18.72 -15.41
N ALA A 131 3.80 -19.74 -15.81
CA ALA A 131 3.15 -20.71 -14.93
C ALA A 131 2.41 -20.08 -13.73
N ARG A 132 1.67 -18.98 -13.97
CA ARG A 132 0.90 -18.27 -12.93
C ARG A 132 -0.40 -17.66 -13.46
N PHE A 133 -1.34 -17.46 -12.55
CA PHE A 133 -2.47 -16.56 -12.80
C PHE A 133 -1.96 -15.12 -12.94
N LEU A 134 -2.58 -14.37 -13.85
CA LEU A 134 -2.27 -12.98 -14.13
C LEU A 134 -3.30 -12.08 -13.43
N PRO A 135 -2.93 -11.40 -12.34
CA PRO A 135 -3.67 -10.24 -11.85
C PRO A 135 -3.85 -9.20 -12.95
N ASP A 136 -4.91 -8.40 -12.86
CA ASP A 136 -5.32 -7.42 -13.88
C ASP A 136 -4.17 -6.55 -14.41
N ARG A 137 -3.21 -6.17 -13.55
CA ARG A 137 -2.05 -5.34 -13.92
C ARG A 137 -0.99 -6.04 -14.77
N TYR A 138 -1.04 -7.35 -14.91
CA TYR A 138 -0.19 -8.11 -15.83
C TYR A 138 -0.86 -8.36 -17.19
N VAL A 139 -2.11 -7.97 -17.35
CA VAL A 139 -2.89 -8.20 -18.56
C VAL A 139 -2.93 -6.91 -19.36
N GLU A 140 -2.40 -6.94 -20.57
CA GLU A 140 -2.51 -5.86 -21.54
C GLU A 140 -3.36 -6.30 -22.74
N GLY A 141 -4.12 -5.37 -23.31
CA GLY A 141 -4.94 -5.66 -24.49
C GLY A 141 -5.69 -4.45 -25.03
N ILE A 142 -6.64 -4.75 -25.92
CA ILE A 142 -7.46 -3.73 -26.59
C ILE A 142 -8.64 -3.38 -25.69
N CYS A 143 -8.80 -2.09 -25.36
CA CYS A 143 -9.94 -1.59 -24.60
C CYS A 143 -11.26 -1.88 -25.33
N PRO A 144 -12.24 -2.54 -24.69
CA PRO A 144 -13.52 -2.84 -25.31
C PRO A 144 -14.40 -1.60 -25.54
N HIS A 145 -14.06 -0.45 -24.97
CA HIS A 145 -14.84 0.78 -25.08
C HIS A 145 -14.30 1.77 -26.12
N CYS A 146 -12.99 1.98 -26.18
CA CYS A 146 -12.37 2.99 -27.04
C CYS A 146 -11.31 2.45 -28.03
N ALA A 147 -11.11 1.12 -28.06
CA ALA A 147 -10.14 0.45 -28.93
C ALA A 147 -8.66 0.85 -28.70
N TYR A 148 -8.32 1.46 -27.56
CA TYR A 148 -6.93 1.67 -27.15
C TYR A 148 -6.21 0.34 -26.99
N ASP A 149 -5.06 0.15 -27.64
CA ASP A 149 -4.39 -1.14 -27.82
C ASP A 149 -3.47 -1.56 -26.67
N LYS A 150 -3.34 -0.72 -25.64
CA LYS A 150 -2.47 -0.93 -24.46
C LYS A 150 -3.23 -0.72 -23.15
N ALA A 151 -4.51 -1.05 -23.12
CA ALA A 151 -5.28 -1.00 -21.89
C ALA A 151 -4.82 -2.11 -20.94
N ARG A 152 -4.79 -1.81 -19.64
CA ARG A 152 -4.55 -2.81 -18.60
C ARG A 152 -5.86 -3.52 -18.23
N GLY A 153 -5.76 -4.70 -17.62
CA GLY A 153 -6.94 -5.47 -17.20
C GLY A 153 -7.86 -4.74 -16.22
N ASP A 154 -7.34 -3.77 -15.45
CA ASP A 154 -8.07 -3.01 -14.44
C ASP A 154 -8.53 -1.63 -14.93
N GLN A 155 -7.80 -1.00 -15.86
CA GLN A 155 -8.02 0.40 -16.23
C GLN A 155 -7.53 0.74 -17.64
N CYS A 156 -8.25 1.64 -18.31
CA CYS A 156 -7.94 2.04 -19.68
C CYS A 156 -6.98 3.22 -19.87
N GLU A 157 -6.69 4.15 -18.97
CA GLU A 157 -5.86 5.37 -19.23
C GLU A 157 -6.36 6.36 -20.31
N ASN A 158 -6.92 5.90 -21.44
CA ASN A 158 -7.38 6.76 -22.53
C ASN A 158 -8.83 7.25 -22.33
N CYS A 159 -9.72 6.40 -21.80
CA CYS A 159 -11.14 6.72 -21.65
C CYS A 159 -11.66 6.60 -20.21
N THR A 160 -10.75 6.53 -19.24
CA THR A 160 -11.03 6.58 -17.79
C THR A 160 -10.46 7.83 -17.19
#